data_AF-A0A434TB41-F1
#
_entry.id   AF-A0A434TB41-F1
#
_cell.length_a   1.000
_cell.length_b   1.000
_cell.length_c   1.000
_cell.angle_alpha   90.00
_cell.angle_beta   90.00
_cell.angle_gamma   90.00
#
_symmetry.space_group_name_H-M   'P 1'
#
loop_
_entity.id
_entity.type
_entity.pdbx_description
1 polymer ?
#
loop_
_entity_poly.entity_id
_entity_poly.type
_entity_poly.pdbx_seq_one_letter_code
_entity_poly.pdbx_strand_id
1 'polypeptide(L)'
;FLARELLGHRRLTVVTNSSDIARTLATVNGNKVYMAGGELRSDSGAAFGVSAIDFVSRFSVSHAVISIGAVDAIAGLMDYDLEEAEFARMVLSRGQRSVVVTDQRKFGRQGLVRVCGFDGFSELATDLPPPRDIAAALAAAGG
;
A
#
# COMPACT_ATOMS: atom_id res chain seq x y z
N PHE A 1 8.10 8.67 3.05
CA PHE A 1 7.58 9.98 2.60
C PHE A 1 6.17 10.23 3.11
N LEU A 2 5.19 9.35 2.81
CA LEU A 2 3.79 9.52 3.24
C LEU A 2 3.60 9.85 4.73
N ALA A 3 4.23 9.12 5.65
CA ALA A 3 4.08 9.37 7.08
C ALA A 3 4.51 10.79 7.51
N ARG A 4 5.46 11.42 6.81
CA ARG A 4 5.88 12.79 7.10
C ARG A 4 4.83 13.81 6.66
N GLU A 5 4.22 13.59 5.51
CA GLU A 5 3.10 14.43 5.03
C GLU A 5 1.89 14.37 5.98
N LEU A 6 1.71 13.22 6.65
CA LEU A 6 0.65 13.06 7.65
C LEU A 6 0.91 13.82 8.97
N LEU A 7 2.10 14.41 9.18
CA LEU A 7 2.39 15.23 10.36
C LEU A 7 1.62 16.56 10.40
N GLY A 8 1.04 16.98 9.27
CA GLY A 8 0.09 18.11 9.24
C GLY A 8 -1.28 17.77 9.83
N HIS A 9 -1.60 16.49 10.00
CA HIS A 9 -2.89 16.01 10.48
C HIS A 9 -2.84 15.58 11.95
N ARG A 10 -4.02 15.49 12.59
CA ARG A 10 -4.16 15.21 14.02
C ARG A 10 -5.24 14.18 14.30
N ARG A 11 -5.08 13.46 15.42
CA ARG A 11 -6.03 12.44 15.90
C ARG A 11 -6.31 11.37 14.86
N LEU A 12 -5.31 10.99 14.08
CA LEU A 12 -5.42 9.89 13.14
C LEU A 12 -5.44 8.56 13.90
N THR A 13 -6.23 7.60 13.41
CA THR A 13 -6.05 6.19 13.76
C THR A 13 -5.32 5.51 12.62
N VAL A 14 -4.11 5.05 12.88
CA VAL A 14 -3.21 4.47 11.86
C VAL A 14 -2.97 3.01 12.20
N VAL A 15 -3.12 2.15 11.20
CA VAL A 15 -2.72 0.74 11.27
C VAL A 15 -1.60 0.54 10.25
N THR A 16 -0.44 0.05 10.67
CA THR A 16 0.73 -0.10 9.78
C THR A 16 1.58 -1.30 10.17
N ASN A 17 2.29 -1.90 9.21
CA ASN A 17 3.34 -2.89 9.50
C ASN A 17 4.75 -2.28 9.50
N SER A 18 4.89 -0.99 9.16
CA SER A 18 6.19 -0.33 9.09
C SER A 18 6.56 0.26 10.44
N SER A 19 7.72 -0.16 10.96
CA SER A 19 8.29 0.40 12.19
C SER A 19 8.57 1.90 12.06
N ASP A 20 8.97 2.36 10.88
CA ASP A 20 9.24 3.77 10.59
C ASP A 20 7.97 4.62 10.61
N ILE A 21 6.88 4.15 10.01
CA ILE A 21 5.58 4.84 10.06
C ILE A 21 5.08 4.90 11.50
N ALA A 22 5.17 3.77 12.22
CA ALA A 22 4.74 3.69 13.60
C ALA A 22 5.50 4.69 14.49
N ARG A 23 6.84 4.69 14.39
CA ARG A 23 7.72 5.62 15.11
C ARG A 23 7.42 7.08 14.78
N THR A 24 7.16 7.39 13.51
CA THR A 24 6.92 8.77 13.06
C THR A 24 5.61 9.35 13.61
N LEU A 25 4.56 8.52 13.75
CA LEU A 25 3.21 9.01 14.03
C LEU A 25 2.71 8.76 15.46
N ALA A 26 3.28 7.82 16.22
CA ALA A 26 2.69 7.35 17.49
C ALA A 26 2.66 8.38 18.62
N THR A 27 3.65 9.27 18.71
CA THR A 27 3.82 10.17 19.87
C THR A 27 3.52 11.63 19.55
N VAL A 28 2.93 11.89 18.38
CA VAL A 28 2.67 13.24 17.88
C VAL A 28 1.18 13.42 17.57
N ASN A 29 0.72 14.66 17.62
CA ASN A 29 -0.59 15.07 17.10
C ASN A 29 -1.83 14.33 17.65
N GLY A 30 -1.70 13.63 18.79
CA GLY A 30 -2.78 12.85 19.39
C GLY A 30 -3.21 11.64 18.57
N ASN A 31 -2.32 11.10 17.74
CA ASN A 31 -2.61 9.93 16.92
C ASN A 31 -2.71 8.65 17.77
N LYS A 32 -3.52 7.71 17.30
CA LYS A 32 -3.57 6.34 17.80
C LYS A 32 -2.96 5.42 16.76
N VAL A 33 -1.86 4.76 17.10
CA VAL A 33 -1.12 3.93 16.15
C VAL A 33 -1.15 2.48 16.60
N TYR A 34 -1.62 1.62 15.70
CA TYR A 34 -1.58 0.18 15.80
C TYR A 34 -0.51 -0.34 14.84
N MET A 35 0.44 -1.11 15.36
CA MET A 35 1.49 -1.71 14.55
C MET A 35 1.27 -3.20 14.43
N ALA A 36 1.13 -3.70 13.20
CA ALA A 36 1.16 -5.13 12.90
C ALA A 36 2.57 -5.65 13.23
N GLY A 37 2.63 -6.69 14.07
CA GLY A 37 3.88 -7.29 14.54
C GLY A 37 4.28 -8.54 13.76
N GLY A 38 5.51 -8.99 13.99
CA GLY A 38 6.13 -10.13 13.32
C GLY A 38 7.66 -9.97 13.31
N GLU A 39 8.34 -10.74 12.47
CA GLU A 39 9.73 -10.45 12.13
C GLU A 39 9.79 -9.16 11.31
N LEU A 40 10.65 -8.22 11.70
CA LEU A 40 10.93 -7.04 10.91
C LEU A 40 12.02 -7.38 9.89
N ARG A 41 11.70 -7.32 8.61
CA ARG A 41 12.69 -7.53 7.55
C ARG A 41 13.72 -6.38 7.57
N SER A 42 14.99 -6.72 7.42
CA SER A 42 16.11 -5.76 7.51
C SER A 42 16.17 -4.76 6.35
N ASP A 43 15.60 -5.12 5.20
CA ASP A 43 15.58 -4.30 3.98
C ASP A 43 14.53 -3.17 4.00
N SER A 44 13.42 -3.38 4.70
CA SER A 44 12.24 -2.51 4.68
C SER A 44 11.83 -2.01 6.07
N GLY A 45 12.30 -2.66 7.14
CA GLY A 45 11.88 -2.37 8.51
C GLY A 45 10.39 -2.60 8.74
N ALA A 46 9.78 -3.52 7.97
CA ALA A 46 8.37 -3.84 8.00
C ALA A 46 8.12 -5.30 8.38
N ALA A 47 6.99 -5.54 9.05
CA ALA A 47 6.52 -6.87 9.43
C ALA A 47 5.62 -7.48 8.36
N PHE A 48 5.83 -8.74 8.02
CA PHE A 48 5.02 -9.48 7.05
C PHE A 48 4.63 -10.86 7.60
N GLY A 49 4.02 -11.68 6.74
CA GLY A 49 3.54 -13.01 7.08
C GLY A 49 2.17 -13.03 7.78
N VAL A 50 1.76 -14.23 8.17
CA VAL A 50 0.39 -14.54 8.63
C VAL A 50 -0.04 -13.67 9.82
N SER A 51 0.85 -13.42 10.78
CA SER A 51 0.56 -12.61 11.97
C SER A 51 0.22 -11.16 11.61
N ALA A 52 0.97 -10.57 10.68
CA ALA A 52 0.73 -9.20 10.24
C ALA A 52 -0.58 -9.08 9.45
N ILE A 53 -0.85 -10.06 8.57
CA ILE A 53 -2.09 -10.15 7.79
C ILE A 53 -3.31 -10.31 8.71
N ASP A 54 -3.27 -11.26 9.65
CA ASP A 54 -4.36 -11.51 10.59
C ASP A 54 -4.64 -10.28 11.46
N PHE A 55 -3.59 -9.59 11.93
CA PHE A 55 -3.75 -8.36 12.68
C PHE A 55 -4.49 -7.28 11.88
N VAL A 56 -4.04 -6.98 10.66
CA VAL A 56 -4.66 -5.96 9.80
C VAL A 56 -6.09 -6.35 9.40
N SER A 57 -6.36 -7.65 9.23
CA SER A 57 -7.68 -8.16 8.83
C SER A 57 -8.82 -7.80 9.80
N ARG A 58 -8.48 -7.48 11.06
CA ARG A 58 -9.43 -7.15 12.13
C ARG A 58 -9.90 -5.69 12.09
N PHE A 59 -9.34 -4.88 11.18
CA PHE A 59 -9.65 -3.46 11.07
C PHE A 59 -10.51 -3.17 9.84
N SER A 60 -11.27 -2.10 9.91
CA SER A 60 -11.88 -1.45 8.74
C SER A 60 -11.49 0.01 8.78
N VAL A 61 -10.95 0.52 7.67
CA VAL A 61 -10.35 1.86 7.61
C VAL A 61 -10.99 2.69 6.50
N SER A 62 -11.03 4.00 6.69
CA SER A 62 -11.53 4.91 5.65
C SER A 62 -10.59 4.95 4.44
N HIS A 63 -9.28 4.87 4.68
CA HIS A 63 -8.25 4.91 3.64
C HIS A 63 -7.27 3.75 3.82
N ALA A 64 -7.11 2.93 2.79
CA ALA A 64 -6.04 1.95 2.68
C ALA A 64 -5.01 2.48 1.69
N VAL A 65 -3.74 2.59 2.13
CA VAL A 65 -2.66 3.09 1.27
C VAL A 65 -1.58 2.03 1.19
N ILE A 66 -1.23 1.62 -0.03
CA ILE A 66 -0.14 0.68 -0.30
C ILE A 66 0.85 1.27 -1.30
N SER A 67 2.08 0.79 -1.25
CA SER A 67 2.99 0.84 -2.39
C SER A 67 2.98 -0.50 -3.11
N ILE A 68 3.47 -0.53 -4.35
CA ILE A 68 3.53 -1.75 -5.16
C ILE A 68 4.93 -1.99 -5.72
N GLY A 69 5.34 -3.24 -5.95
CA GLY A 69 6.64 -3.54 -6.60
C GLY A 69 6.70 -3.17 -8.09
N ALA A 70 5.63 -3.45 -8.84
CA ALA A 70 5.58 -3.33 -10.29
C ALA A 70 4.15 -3.08 -10.80
N VAL A 71 4.04 -2.46 -11.97
CA VAL A 71 2.76 -2.18 -12.66
C VAL A 71 2.89 -2.59 -14.13
N ASP A 72 2.11 -3.59 -14.51
CA ASP A 72 2.03 -4.14 -15.87
C ASP A 72 0.66 -3.81 -16.48
N ALA A 73 0.64 -3.44 -17.77
CA ALA A 73 -0.59 -3.02 -18.45
C ALA A 73 -1.64 -4.13 -18.57
N ILE A 74 -1.23 -5.40 -18.50
CA ILE A 74 -2.08 -6.57 -18.68
C ILE A 74 -2.36 -7.24 -17.32
N ALA A 75 -1.31 -7.51 -16.54
CA ALA A 75 -1.41 -8.21 -15.26
C ALA A 75 -1.88 -7.31 -14.10
N GLY A 76 -1.75 -6.00 -14.23
CA GLY A 76 -2.10 -5.01 -13.22
C GLY A 76 -0.98 -4.75 -12.22
N LEU A 77 -1.33 -4.63 -10.95
CA LEU A 77 -0.40 -4.35 -9.86
C LEU A 77 0.22 -5.66 -9.38
N MET A 78 1.55 -5.68 -9.26
CA MET A 78 2.32 -6.88 -8.94
C MET A 78 3.41 -6.57 -7.93
N ASP A 79 3.81 -7.60 -7.17
CA ASP A 79 4.95 -7.55 -6.27
C ASP A 79 5.99 -8.62 -6.60
N TYR A 80 7.21 -8.42 -6.12
CA TYR A 80 8.31 -9.38 -6.27
C TYR A 80 8.33 -10.42 -5.16
N ASP A 81 7.69 -10.12 -4.04
CA ASP A 81 7.64 -10.96 -2.85
C ASP A 81 6.18 -11.39 -2.56
N LEU A 82 6.00 -12.66 -2.19
CA LEU A 82 4.68 -13.23 -1.92
C LEU A 82 4.04 -12.62 -0.67
N GLU A 83 4.81 -12.43 0.40
CA GLU A 83 4.26 -11.90 1.66
C GLU A 83 3.89 -10.42 1.52
N GLU A 84 4.66 -9.65 0.75
CA GLU A 84 4.33 -8.26 0.42
C GLU A 84 3.03 -8.19 -0.39
N ALA A 85 2.89 -9.05 -1.40
CA ALA A 85 1.68 -9.12 -2.20
C ALA A 85 0.45 -9.51 -1.39
N GLU A 86 0.55 -10.52 -0.51
CA GLU A 86 -0.54 -10.96 0.35
C GLU A 86 -0.95 -9.88 1.36
N PHE A 87 0.04 -9.22 1.97
CA PHE A 87 -0.23 -8.12 2.88
C PHE A 87 -0.91 -6.95 2.16
N ALA A 88 -0.43 -6.57 0.98
CA ALA A 88 -1.04 -5.51 0.17
C ALA A 88 -2.49 -5.82 -0.20
N ARG A 89 -2.79 -7.06 -0.63
CA ARG A 89 -4.17 -7.50 -0.91
C ARG A 89 -5.06 -7.38 0.33
N MET A 90 -4.56 -7.79 1.50
CA MET A 90 -5.30 -7.65 2.75
C MET A 90 -5.58 -6.17 3.06
N VAL A 91 -4.57 -5.30 2.98
CA VAL A 91 -4.74 -3.86 3.22
C VAL A 91 -5.79 -3.26 2.27
N LEU A 92 -5.72 -3.55 0.98
CA LEU A 92 -6.69 -3.08 -0.01
C LEU A 92 -8.13 -3.52 0.33
N SER A 93 -8.30 -4.76 0.81
CA SER A 93 -9.62 -5.30 1.18
C SER A 93 -10.27 -4.63 2.41
N ARG A 94 -9.49 -3.90 3.22
CA ARG A 94 -9.97 -3.26 4.46
C ARG A 94 -10.25 -1.76 4.33
N GLY A 95 -9.90 -1.15 3.20
CA GLY A 95 -10.13 0.27 2.95
C GLY A 95 -11.43 0.54 2.22
N GLN A 96 -12.20 1.53 2.68
CA GLN A 96 -13.32 2.09 1.91
C GLN A 96 -12.82 2.80 0.64
N ARG A 97 -11.70 3.52 0.75
CA ARG A 97 -10.98 4.14 -0.35
C ARG A 97 -9.56 3.58 -0.39
N SER A 98 -9.20 2.91 -1.47
CA SER A 98 -7.88 2.29 -1.63
C SER A 98 -7.01 3.10 -2.57
N VAL A 99 -5.84 3.50 -2.09
CA VAL A 99 -4.89 4.33 -2.80
C VAL A 99 -3.60 3.55 -2.99
N VAL A 100 -3.17 3.46 -4.24
CA VAL A 100 -1.88 2.88 -4.60
C VAL A 100 -0.93 4.03 -4.87
N VAL A 101 0.22 4.02 -4.21
CA VAL A 101 1.30 4.99 -4.44
C VAL A 101 2.43 4.28 -5.16
N THR A 102 2.77 4.75 -6.35
CA THR A 102 3.85 4.19 -7.16
C THR A 102 4.74 5.29 -7.74
N ASP A 103 5.89 4.92 -8.28
CA ASP A 103 6.72 5.83 -9.05
C ASP A 103 6.86 5.33 -10.49
N GLN A 104 7.25 6.23 -11.38
CA GLN A 104 7.41 5.97 -12.81
C GLN A 104 8.30 4.76 -13.13
N ARG A 105 9.27 4.43 -12.27
CA ARG A 105 10.24 3.35 -12.53
C ARG A 105 9.58 1.98 -12.42
N LYS A 106 8.39 1.90 -11.80
CA LYS A 106 7.63 0.66 -11.61
C LYS A 106 6.66 0.36 -12.75
N PHE A 107 6.39 1.31 -13.64
CA PHE A 107 5.56 1.08 -14.83
C PHE A 107 6.28 0.21 -15.87
N GLY A 108 5.52 -0.63 -16.57
CA GLY A 108 6.04 -1.55 -17.60
C GLY A 108 6.90 -2.67 -17.04
N ARG A 109 6.89 -2.86 -15.71
CA ARG A 109 7.60 -3.96 -15.05
C ARG A 109 6.64 -5.08 -14.71
N GLN A 110 7.17 -6.30 -14.74
CA GLN A 110 6.48 -7.48 -14.25
C GLN A 110 7.07 -7.89 -12.91
N GLY A 111 6.19 -8.02 -11.92
CA GLY A 111 6.50 -8.68 -10.65
C GLY A 111 6.34 -10.20 -10.76
N LEU A 112 6.61 -10.90 -9.68
CA LEU A 112 6.42 -12.35 -9.59
C LEU A 112 4.98 -12.71 -9.20
N VAL A 113 4.36 -11.90 -8.33
CA VAL A 113 3.07 -12.20 -7.69
C VAL A 113 2.08 -11.08 -7.97
N ARG A 114 0.94 -11.40 -8.55
CA ARG A 114 -0.12 -10.41 -8.85
C ARG A 114 -0.82 -9.95 -7.58
N VAL A 115 -0.86 -8.65 -7.30
CA VAL A 115 -1.61 -8.09 -6.16
C VAL A 115 -3.09 -7.91 -6.54
N CYS A 116 -3.38 -7.06 -7.52
CA CYS A 116 -4.75 -6.82 -8.00
C CYS A 116 -4.77 -6.30 -9.45
N GLY A 117 -5.96 -6.28 -10.08
CA GLY A 117 -6.17 -5.58 -11.35
C GLY A 117 -6.32 -4.06 -11.14
N PHE A 118 -6.49 -3.32 -12.25
CA PHE A 118 -6.74 -1.88 -12.21
C PHE A 118 -8.11 -1.50 -11.63
N ASP A 119 -9.01 -2.47 -11.49
CA ASP A 119 -10.30 -2.39 -10.80
C ASP A 119 -10.22 -2.68 -9.29
N GLY A 120 -9.04 -3.11 -8.82
CA GLY A 120 -8.82 -3.53 -7.43
C GLY A 120 -8.45 -2.41 -6.47
N PHE A 121 -8.41 -1.15 -6.93
CA PHE A 121 -8.14 0.01 -6.09
C PHE A 121 -8.91 1.25 -6.59
N SER A 122 -9.06 2.27 -5.74
CA SER A 122 -9.80 3.48 -6.07
C SER A 122 -8.96 4.55 -6.77
N GLU A 123 -7.71 4.72 -6.36
CA GLU A 123 -6.83 5.80 -6.85
C GLU A 123 -5.38 5.37 -7.03
N LEU A 124 -4.73 5.87 -8.08
CA LEU A 124 -3.30 5.75 -8.30
C LEU A 124 -2.63 7.12 -8.12
N ALA A 125 -1.74 7.23 -7.14
CA ALA A 125 -0.86 8.37 -6.96
C ALA A 125 0.54 8.06 -7.52
N THR A 126 1.06 8.92 -8.37
CA THR A 126 2.37 8.75 -9.02
C THR A 126 3.10 10.08 -9.19
N ASP A 127 4.43 10.02 -9.30
CA ASP A 127 5.30 11.18 -9.47
C ASP A 127 5.24 11.78 -10.88
N LEU A 128 4.86 10.98 -11.89
CA LEU A 128 4.68 11.41 -13.27
C LEU A 128 3.47 10.72 -13.92
N PRO A 129 2.90 11.31 -15.00
CA PRO A 129 1.80 10.67 -15.73
C PRO A 129 2.13 9.24 -16.16
N PRO A 130 1.19 8.28 -16.03
CA PRO A 130 1.42 6.91 -16.46
C PRO A 130 1.69 6.83 -17.98
N PRO A 131 2.53 5.88 -18.43
CA PRO A 131 2.67 5.55 -19.84
C PRO A 131 1.32 5.19 -20.49
N ARG A 132 1.24 5.33 -21.81
CA ARG A 132 -0.02 5.27 -22.57
C ARG A 132 -0.79 3.96 -22.37
N ASP A 133 -0.08 2.83 -22.31
CA ASP A 133 -0.65 1.51 -22.07
C ASP A 133 -1.25 1.37 -20.66
N ILE A 134 -0.53 1.84 -19.64
CA ILE A 134 -1.04 1.89 -18.25
C ILE A 134 -2.24 2.83 -18.14
N ALA A 135 -2.17 4.01 -18.75
CA ALA A 135 -3.27 4.98 -18.76
C ALA A 135 -4.52 4.42 -19.44
N ALA A 136 -4.35 3.68 -20.55
CA ALA A 136 -5.45 3.01 -21.23
C ALA A 136 -6.07 1.91 -20.35
N ALA A 137 -5.25 1.14 -19.63
CA ALA A 137 -5.72 0.10 -18.73
C ALA A 137 -6.49 0.66 -17.53
N LEU A 138 -6.04 1.78 -16.95
CA LEU A 138 -6.74 2.52 -15.90
C LEU A 138 -8.13 2.99 -16.37
N ALA A 139 -8.17 3.67 -17.53
CA ALA A 139 -9.43 4.18 -18.10
C ALA A 139 -10.44 3.06 -18.40
N ALA A 140 -9.96 1.90 -18.87
CA ALA A 140 -10.81 0.74 -19.13
C ALA A 140 -11.40 0.13 -17.85
N ALA A 141 -10.71 0.28 -16.71
CA ALA A 141 -11.17 -0.19 -15.40
C ALA A 141 -12.09 0.81 -14.67
N GLY A 142 -12.36 1.97 -15.27
CA GLY A 142 -13.20 3.02 -14.68
C GLY A 142 -12.44 3.97 -13.74
N GLY A 143 -11.11 4.01 -13.84
CA GLY A 143 -10.21 4.94 -13.13
C GLY A 143 -9.73 6.10 -13.98
#